data_AF-A0A6L7F0T5-F1
#
_entry.id   AF-A0A6L7F0T5-F1
#
_cell.length_a   1.000
_cell.length_b   1.000
_cell.length_c   1.000
_cell.angle_alpha   90.00
_cell.angle_beta   90.00
_cell.angle_gamma   90.00
#
_symmetry.space_group_name_H-M   'P 1'
#
loop_
_entity.id
_entity.type
_entity.pdbx_description
1 polymer ?
#
loop_
_entity_poly.entity_id
_entity_poly.type
_entity_poly.pdbx_seq_one_letter_code
_entity_poly.pdbx_strand_id
1 'polypeptide(L)'
;MDPLNDRLDQSPKLTDHAVSRLPLHAARAELLEEIVSTDVTERPADLPATAPRHRRWLIPLAAAAVVAGVVGATSLWAGGSGQQTPAPASSTAPTVAASPSDDAAVETTAPAPEATGTYAVLDAPGWVATYAESEGDYASVTYEKGDARFEITRYPASSYDMYVDDREHIVEPPAPGEPVEVAGLAGQMWAYSADDHTVIREVQDGSWLELRGGEMTLQALLEALSNVRIVDRGAFEASLPDRFVTDDERPAAGVSLIDGIVGVTGAGWPDGAERTVDSEEQDPYQLGADVAGAYACAWIEEFAAATRDGDDSRAAAAARLLGTSRDWPVLQEMDAEGDYPEMVWELADQVAAGQVPQGFRGSLGCH
;
A
#
# COMPACT_ATOMS: atom_id res chain seq x y z
N MET A 1 -49.05 -26.63 8.21
CA MET A 1 -48.71 -26.33 6.80
C MET A 1 -49.10 -24.90 6.57
N ASP A 2 -48.11 -24.02 6.55
CA ASP A 2 -48.26 -22.58 6.67
C ASP A 2 -48.10 -21.92 5.28
N PRO A 3 -49.15 -21.28 4.72
CA PRO A 3 -49.13 -20.77 3.34
C PRO A 3 -48.34 -19.46 3.15
N LEU A 4 -47.58 -19.01 4.15
CA LEU A 4 -46.78 -17.78 4.07
C LEU A 4 -45.34 -17.98 3.56
N ASN A 5 -44.84 -19.21 3.44
CA ASN A 5 -43.48 -19.48 2.96
C ASN A 5 -43.32 -19.60 1.43
N ASP A 6 -44.42 -19.57 0.67
CA ASP A 6 -44.40 -19.82 -0.79
C ASP A 6 -44.26 -18.53 -1.63
N ARG A 7 -44.01 -17.38 -0.99
CA ARG A 7 -43.90 -16.06 -1.67
C ARG A 7 -42.52 -15.41 -1.62
N LEU A 8 -41.54 -16.00 -0.94
CA LEU A 8 -40.19 -15.41 -0.84
C LEU A 8 -39.21 -15.91 -1.91
N ASP A 9 -39.60 -16.87 -2.77
CA ASP A 9 -38.72 -17.46 -3.79
C ASP A 9 -38.95 -16.93 -5.22
N GLN A 10 -39.67 -15.80 -5.37
CA GLN A 10 -39.94 -15.15 -6.66
C GLN A 10 -39.24 -13.79 -6.81
N SER A 11 -38.12 -13.57 -6.13
CA SER A 11 -37.27 -12.42 -6.45
C SER A 11 -36.52 -12.75 -7.75
N PRO A 12 -36.80 -12.05 -8.88
CA PRO A 12 -36.12 -12.32 -10.13
C PRO A 12 -34.61 -12.09 -9.94
N LYS A 13 -33.82 -13.16 -10.08
CA LYS A 13 -32.36 -13.06 -10.04
C LYS A 13 -31.92 -12.18 -11.21
N LEU A 14 -31.36 -11.02 -10.91
CA LEU A 14 -30.63 -10.20 -11.89
C LEU A 14 -29.50 -11.07 -12.44
N THR A 15 -29.51 -11.29 -13.76
CA THR A 15 -28.46 -12.02 -14.45
C THR A 15 -27.49 -11.03 -15.07
N ASP A 16 -26.23 -11.42 -15.27
CA ASP A 16 -25.21 -10.56 -15.88
C ASP A 16 -25.63 -10.06 -17.27
N HIS A 17 -26.40 -10.88 -17.99
CA HIS A 17 -27.00 -10.50 -19.29
C HIS A 17 -28.16 -9.48 -19.17
N ALA A 18 -28.83 -9.39 -18.02
CA ALA A 18 -29.77 -8.31 -17.74
C ALA A 18 -29.04 -7.01 -17.42
N VAL A 19 -27.92 -7.08 -16.70
CA VAL A 19 -27.07 -5.93 -16.35
C VAL A 19 -26.38 -5.35 -17.59
N SER A 20 -25.84 -6.20 -18.48
CA SER A 20 -25.14 -5.74 -19.69
C SER A 20 -26.04 -5.08 -20.73
N ARG A 21 -27.37 -5.20 -20.59
CA ARG A 21 -28.36 -4.56 -21.46
C ARG A 21 -28.98 -3.30 -20.86
N LEU A 22 -28.55 -2.89 -19.67
CA LEU A 22 -28.95 -1.60 -19.11
C LEU A 22 -28.34 -0.47 -19.98
N PRO A 23 -29.12 0.56 -20.37
CA PRO A 23 -28.65 1.66 -21.21
C PRO A 23 -27.81 2.66 -20.41
N LEU A 24 -26.71 2.18 -19.81
CA LEU A 24 -25.86 2.96 -18.89
C LEU A 24 -25.22 4.18 -19.56
N HIS A 25 -24.93 4.09 -20.86
CA HIS A 25 -24.37 5.20 -21.63
C HIS A 25 -25.37 6.34 -21.88
N ALA A 26 -26.65 6.01 -22.07
CA ALA A 26 -27.69 7.03 -22.26
C ALA A 26 -28.02 7.73 -20.92
N ALA A 27 -28.06 6.97 -19.82
CA ALA A 27 -28.30 7.52 -18.49
C ALA A 27 -27.18 8.45 -18.00
N ARG A 28 -25.92 8.20 -18.40
CA ARG A 28 -24.78 9.06 -18.04
C ARG A 28 -24.81 10.43 -18.72
N ALA A 29 -25.34 10.51 -19.95
CA ALA A 29 -25.47 11.78 -20.67
C ALA A 29 -26.57 12.67 -20.07
N GLU A 30 -27.73 12.09 -19.71
CA GLU A 30 -28.81 12.83 -19.03
C GLU A 30 -28.39 13.35 -17.66
N LEU A 31 -27.66 12.54 -16.86
CA LEU A 31 -27.21 12.97 -15.53
C LEU A 31 -26.19 14.11 -15.58
N LEU A 32 -25.30 14.11 -16.58
CA LEU A 32 -24.32 15.18 -16.77
C LEU A 32 -24.98 16.46 -17.28
N GLU A 33 -26.02 16.35 -18.11
CA GLU A 33 -26.78 17.52 -18.56
C GLU A 33 -27.59 18.14 -17.41
N GLU A 34 -28.15 17.33 -16.51
CA GLU A 34 -28.86 17.80 -15.31
C GLU A 34 -27.94 18.51 -14.30
N ILE A 35 -26.74 17.97 -14.05
CA ILE A 35 -25.76 18.58 -13.12
C ILE A 35 -25.22 19.92 -13.66
N VAL A 36 -25.04 20.05 -14.98
CA VAL A 36 -24.51 21.27 -15.60
C VAL A 36 -25.61 22.32 -15.83
N SER A 37 -26.88 21.91 -15.94
CA SER A 37 -28.04 22.79 -16.15
C SER A 37 -28.72 23.25 -14.85
N THR A 38 -28.26 22.77 -13.69
CA THR A 38 -28.77 23.26 -12.41
C THR A 38 -28.18 24.65 -12.13
N ASP A 39 -28.89 25.70 -12.54
CA ASP A 39 -28.56 27.09 -12.23
C ASP A 39 -28.45 27.27 -10.71
N VAL A 40 -27.24 27.57 -10.23
CA VAL A 40 -26.96 27.97 -8.83
C VAL A 40 -27.49 29.39 -8.61
N THR A 41 -28.80 29.54 -8.53
CA THR A 41 -29.43 30.83 -8.23
C THR A 41 -30.29 30.73 -6.97
N GLU A 42 -30.15 31.74 -6.11
CA GLU A 42 -30.86 31.98 -4.85
C GLU A 42 -30.28 31.33 -3.58
N ARG A 43 -29.17 31.91 -3.10
CA ARG A 43 -28.84 31.94 -1.67
C ARG A 43 -29.58 33.14 -1.05
N PRO A 44 -30.50 32.95 -0.08
CA PRO A 44 -31.14 34.07 0.62
C PRO A 44 -30.10 34.89 1.39
N ALA A 45 -30.10 36.20 1.15
CA ALA A 45 -29.40 37.16 1.97
C ALA A 45 -30.23 37.45 3.23
N ASP A 46 -29.62 37.21 4.40
CA ASP A 46 -29.78 37.94 5.67
C ASP A 46 -29.73 37.00 6.88
N LEU A 47 -28.52 36.81 7.43
CA LEU A 47 -28.35 36.48 8.85
C LEU A 47 -27.19 37.32 9.42
N PRO A 48 -27.34 37.88 10.63
CA PRO A 48 -26.35 38.76 11.24
C PRO A 48 -25.10 38.00 11.67
N ALA A 49 -23.95 38.60 11.36
CA ALA A 49 -22.62 38.08 11.63
C ALA A 49 -22.37 37.83 13.13
N THR A 50 -22.18 36.57 13.48
CA THR A 50 -21.41 36.16 14.66
C THR A 50 -20.21 35.36 14.16
N ALA A 51 -19.01 35.89 14.41
CA ALA A 51 -17.76 35.34 13.93
C ALA A 51 -17.23 34.25 14.88
N PRO A 52 -16.77 33.11 14.32
CA PRO A 52 -15.62 32.41 14.86
C PRO A 52 -14.45 32.43 13.87
N ARG A 53 -13.25 32.68 14.39
CA ARG A 53 -11.98 32.62 13.66
C ARG A 53 -11.66 31.17 13.32
N HIS A 54 -12.10 30.69 12.16
CA HIS A 54 -11.51 29.50 11.54
C HIS A 54 -10.37 29.93 10.62
N ARG A 55 -9.16 29.64 11.08
CA ARG A 55 -7.91 29.82 10.35
C ARG A 55 -7.91 28.79 9.21
N ARG A 56 -8.34 29.21 8.02
CA ARG A 56 -8.26 28.41 6.80
C ARG A 56 -6.78 28.13 6.49
N TRP A 57 -6.32 26.94 6.84
CA TRP A 57 -5.15 26.36 6.21
C TRP A 57 -5.57 25.85 4.84
N LEU A 58 -4.85 26.29 3.81
CA LEU A 58 -4.95 25.73 2.48
C LEU A 58 -4.15 24.42 2.52
N ILE A 59 -4.86 23.30 2.46
CA ILE A 59 -4.29 21.97 2.32
C ILE A 59 -3.89 21.83 0.83
N PRO A 60 -2.61 21.58 0.50
CA PRO A 60 -2.27 21.07 -0.83
C PRO A 60 -2.78 19.62 -0.93
N LEU A 61 -3.59 19.34 -1.95
CA LEU A 61 -4.03 17.99 -2.29
C LEU A 61 -2.81 17.18 -2.75
N ALA A 62 -2.24 16.37 -1.85
CA ALA A 62 -1.41 15.24 -2.23
C ALA A 62 -2.34 14.14 -2.75
N ALA A 63 -2.13 13.70 -3.99
CA ALA A 63 -2.87 12.59 -4.57
C ALA A 63 -2.41 11.30 -3.87
N ALA A 64 -3.21 10.81 -2.91
CA ALA A 64 -3.06 9.46 -2.40
C ALA A 64 -3.48 8.48 -3.49
N ALA A 65 -2.50 7.75 -4.06
CA ALA A 65 -2.77 6.58 -4.88
C ALA A 65 -3.26 5.46 -3.94
N VAL A 66 -4.57 5.29 -3.85
CA VAL A 66 -5.16 4.15 -3.14
C VAL A 66 -4.94 2.90 -3.99
N VAL A 67 -3.96 2.08 -3.61
CA VAL A 67 -3.83 0.71 -4.12
C VAL A 67 -4.87 -0.14 -3.38
N ALA A 68 -6.01 -0.39 -4.02
CA ALA A 68 -6.99 -1.33 -3.51
C ALA A 68 -6.48 -2.77 -3.74
N GLY A 69 -5.80 -3.33 -2.74
CA GLY A 69 -5.42 -4.74 -2.70
C GLY A 69 -6.65 -5.64 -2.59
N VAL A 70 -7.09 -6.24 -3.70
CA VAL A 70 -8.06 -7.35 -3.70
C VAL A 70 -7.29 -8.65 -3.54
N VAL A 71 -7.04 -9.08 -2.31
CA VAL A 71 -6.59 -10.47 -2.02
C VAL A 71 -7.84 -11.34 -1.95
N GLY A 72 -8.31 -11.77 -3.13
CA GLY A 72 -9.36 -12.77 -3.29
C GLY A 72 -8.78 -14.18 -3.33
N ALA A 73 -8.95 -14.93 -2.24
CA ALA A 73 -8.60 -16.34 -2.13
C ALA A 73 -9.13 -17.19 -3.32
N THR A 74 -8.24 -17.84 -4.06
CA THR A 74 -8.61 -18.96 -4.93
C THR A 74 -7.64 -20.13 -4.76
N SER A 75 -7.99 -21.00 -3.81
CA SER A 75 -7.50 -22.37 -3.76
C SER A 75 -8.34 -23.25 -4.68
N LEU A 76 -7.68 -24.26 -5.26
CA LEU A 76 -8.20 -25.43 -5.97
C LEU A 76 -8.38 -25.25 -7.47
N TRP A 77 -7.38 -25.65 -8.28
CA TRP A 77 -7.56 -26.61 -9.38
C TRP A 77 -6.20 -27.26 -9.69
N ALA A 78 -5.98 -28.44 -9.13
CA ALA A 78 -4.89 -29.34 -9.51
C ALA A 78 -5.50 -30.56 -10.20
N GLY A 79 -5.00 -30.89 -11.39
CA GLY A 79 -5.24 -32.19 -12.02
C GLY A 79 -5.18 -32.16 -13.54
N GLY A 80 -4.07 -32.64 -14.11
CA GLY A 80 -4.01 -32.87 -15.57
C GLY A 80 -2.61 -33.14 -16.12
N SER A 81 -2.00 -34.25 -15.70
CA SER A 81 -0.77 -34.82 -16.25
C SER A 81 -0.77 -34.97 -17.78
N GLY A 82 0.32 -34.57 -18.46
CA GLY A 82 0.47 -34.79 -19.90
C GLY A 82 1.89 -34.60 -20.47
N GLN A 83 2.70 -35.65 -20.34
CA GLN A 83 3.56 -36.18 -21.41
C GLN A 83 4.95 -35.57 -21.70
N GLN A 84 5.96 -36.44 -21.54
CA GLN A 84 7.39 -36.26 -21.78
C GLN A 84 7.80 -36.37 -23.26
N THR A 85 8.95 -35.71 -23.54
CA THR A 85 10.04 -36.01 -24.51
C THR A 85 9.83 -35.73 -26.01
N PRO A 86 10.91 -35.54 -26.82
CA PRO A 86 12.35 -35.33 -26.51
C PRO A 86 13.06 -34.18 -27.27
N ALA A 87 14.29 -33.86 -26.84
CA ALA A 87 15.28 -33.04 -27.56
C ALA A 87 15.72 -33.69 -28.90
N PRO A 88 16.21 -32.93 -29.90
CA PRO A 88 17.65 -32.61 -30.04
C PRO A 88 17.87 -31.18 -30.61
N ALA A 89 19.05 -30.57 -30.80
CA ALA A 89 20.38 -31.07 -31.13
C ALA A 89 21.45 -30.01 -30.76
N SER A 90 22.64 -30.51 -30.42
CA SER A 90 23.87 -29.74 -30.25
C SER A 90 24.25 -28.98 -31.52
N SER A 91 24.56 -27.69 -31.38
CA SER A 91 25.24 -26.90 -32.41
C SER A 91 26.65 -26.58 -31.92
N THR A 92 27.63 -27.20 -32.58
CA THR A 92 29.06 -27.01 -32.35
C THR A 92 29.51 -25.71 -33.03
N ALA A 93 29.98 -24.73 -32.26
CA ALA A 93 30.63 -23.53 -32.79
C ALA A 93 32.16 -23.75 -32.95
N PRO A 94 32.82 -23.08 -33.91
CA PRO A 94 34.25 -23.24 -34.16
C PRO A 94 35.11 -22.45 -33.18
N THR A 95 36.14 -23.13 -32.65
CA THR A 95 37.27 -22.56 -31.91
C THR A 95 38.10 -21.64 -32.83
N VAL A 96 38.14 -20.34 -32.53
CA VAL A 96 39.11 -19.40 -33.14
C VAL A 96 40.26 -19.21 -32.15
N ALA A 97 41.46 -19.58 -32.59
CA ALA A 97 42.70 -19.42 -31.85
C ALA A 97 43.14 -17.94 -31.81
N ALA A 98 43.40 -17.43 -30.60
CA ALA A 98 43.94 -16.11 -30.36
C ALA A 98 45.45 -16.04 -30.64
N SER A 99 45.90 -14.91 -31.17
CA SER A 99 47.32 -14.50 -31.20
C SER A 99 47.64 -13.72 -29.92
N PRO A 100 48.87 -13.82 -29.37
CA PRO A 100 49.29 -13.08 -28.18
C PRO A 100 49.70 -11.65 -28.55
N SER A 101 49.13 -10.67 -27.85
CA SER A 101 49.59 -9.27 -27.84
C SER A 101 49.88 -8.85 -26.41
N ASP A 102 51.02 -8.19 -26.23
CA ASP A 102 51.67 -7.85 -24.97
C ASP A 102 50.87 -6.89 -24.06
N ASP A 103 50.70 -7.32 -22.81
CA ASP A 103 50.73 -6.61 -21.53
C ASP A 103 50.40 -5.11 -21.48
N ALA A 104 49.13 -4.81 -21.21
CA ALA A 104 48.74 -3.71 -20.34
C ALA A 104 47.97 -4.32 -19.16
N ALA A 105 48.44 -4.08 -17.93
CA ALA A 105 47.78 -4.52 -16.71
C ALA A 105 46.42 -3.84 -16.58
N VAL A 106 45.38 -4.48 -17.14
CA VAL A 106 43.99 -4.18 -16.87
C VAL A 106 43.76 -4.59 -15.43
N GLU A 107 43.57 -3.59 -14.56
CA GLU A 107 43.01 -3.79 -13.23
C GLU A 107 41.70 -4.56 -13.44
N THR A 108 41.76 -5.87 -13.21
CA THR A 108 40.61 -6.74 -13.33
C THR A 108 39.77 -6.45 -12.11
N THR A 109 38.90 -5.44 -12.22
CA THR A 109 37.84 -5.18 -11.26
C THR A 109 37.17 -6.51 -11.02
N ALA A 110 37.24 -7.01 -9.79
CA ALA A 110 36.59 -8.25 -9.42
C ALA A 110 35.14 -8.19 -9.92
N PRO A 111 34.60 -9.26 -10.53
CA PRO A 111 33.21 -9.27 -10.96
C PRO A 111 32.37 -8.83 -9.77
N ALA A 112 31.47 -7.88 -10.00
CA ALA A 112 30.52 -7.46 -8.99
C ALA A 112 29.88 -8.74 -8.42
N PRO A 113 29.77 -8.88 -7.08
CA PRO A 113 29.13 -10.05 -6.50
C PRO A 113 27.79 -10.26 -7.21
N GLU A 114 27.51 -11.50 -7.62
CA GLU A 114 26.21 -11.84 -8.20
C GLU A 114 25.14 -11.27 -7.28
N ALA A 115 24.24 -10.46 -7.83
CA ALA A 115 23.21 -9.80 -7.06
C ALA A 115 22.29 -10.88 -6.50
N THR A 116 22.51 -11.27 -5.25
CA THR A 116 21.67 -12.23 -4.53
C THR A 116 20.55 -11.45 -3.85
N GLY A 117 19.30 -11.75 -4.19
CA GLY A 117 18.15 -11.21 -3.46
C GLY A 117 16.93 -10.93 -4.35
N THR A 118 15.85 -10.49 -3.71
CA THR A 118 14.57 -10.16 -4.36
C THR A 118 14.15 -8.72 -4.11
N TYR A 119 14.91 -7.95 -3.33
CA TYR A 119 14.66 -6.54 -3.07
C TYR A 119 15.42 -5.67 -4.08
N ALA A 120 14.95 -4.43 -4.25
CA ALA A 120 15.60 -3.46 -5.12
C ALA A 120 15.75 -2.11 -4.42
N VAL A 121 16.91 -1.49 -4.63
CA VAL A 121 17.25 -0.18 -4.06
C VAL A 121 17.70 0.78 -5.15
N LEU A 122 17.43 2.08 -4.94
CA LEU A 122 17.96 3.13 -5.80
C LEU A 122 19.27 3.67 -5.21
N ASP A 123 20.39 3.40 -5.86
CA ASP A 123 21.72 3.85 -5.43
C ASP A 123 22.16 5.08 -6.23
N ALA A 124 21.39 6.17 -6.11
CA ALA A 124 21.59 7.38 -6.91
C ALA A 124 21.79 8.63 -6.02
N PRO A 125 22.81 9.48 -6.30
CA PRO A 125 23.06 10.68 -5.51
C PRO A 125 21.89 11.66 -5.47
N GLY A 126 21.56 12.10 -4.24
CA GLY A 126 20.54 13.10 -3.96
C GLY A 126 19.11 12.57 -3.86
N TRP A 127 18.92 11.27 -4.02
CA TRP A 127 17.66 10.59 -3.72
C TRP A 127 17.64 10.17 -2.24
N VAL A 128 16.49 10.31 -1.60
CA VAL A 128 16.28 9.93 -0.20
C VAL A 128 15.02 9.08 -0.11
N ALA A 129 15.09 7.93 0.56
CA ALA A 129 13.90 7.12 0.80
C ALA A 129 12.95 7.84 1.78
N THR A 130 11.73 8.11 1.34
CA THR A 130 10.68 8.80 2.11
C THR A 130 9.56 7.86 2.56
N TYR A 131 9.48 6.65 2.02
CA TYR A 131 8.52 5.62 2.41
C TYR A 131 9.10 4.23 2.18
N ALA A 132 8.81 3.28 3.07
CA ALA A 132 9.16 1.87 2.89
C ALA A 132 8.14 0.96 3.61
N GLU A 133 7.65 -0.03 2.90
CA GLU A 133 6.73 -1.05 3.43
C GLU A 133 7.13 -2.44 2.91
N SER A 134 6.83 -3.47 3.67
CA SER A 134 7.06 -4.86 3.28
C SER A 134 6.05 -5.73 3.98
N GLU A 135 5.30 -6.51 3.20
CA GLU A 135 4.35 -7.50 3.73
C GLU A 135 4.45 -8.78 2.88
N GLY A 136 4.96 -9.86 3.46
CA GLY A 136 5.15 -11.13 2.76
C GLY A 136 5.95 -10.99 1.44
N ASP A 137 5.29 -11.27 0.31
CA ASP A 137 5.89 -11.20 -1.04
C ASP A 137 5.83 -9.79 -1.66
N TYR A 138 5.17 -8.85 -1.00
CA TYR A 138 5.08 -7.45 -1.39
C TYR A 138 6.14 -6.60 -0.67
N ALA A 139 6.68 -5.60 -1.35
CA ALA A 139 7.50 -4.56 -0.73
C ALA A 139 7.50 -3.30 -1.60
N SER A 140 7.38 -2.11 -1.02
CA SER A 140 7.49 -0.85 -1.75
C SER A 140 8.49 0.07 -1.07
N VAL A 141 9.23 0.85 -1.86
CA VAL A 141 10.07 1.95 -1.38
C VAL A 141 9.91 3.14 -2.30
N THR A 142 9.63 4.31 -1.72
CA THR A 142 9.57 5.59 -2.44
C THR A 142 10.79 6.41 -2.11
N TYR A 143 11.41 6.97 -3.14
CA TYR A 143 12.51 7.92 -3.07
C TYR A 143 12.07 9.28 -3.60
N GLU A 144 12.62 10.35 -3.03
CA GLU A 144 12.39 11.72 -3.47
C GLU A 144 13.70 12.47 -3.76
N LYS A 145 13.65 13.37 -4.74
CA LYS A 145 14.72 14.31 -5.10
C LYS A 145 14.14 15.62 -5.60
N GLY A 146 13.95 16.56 -4.68
CA GLY A 146 13.22 17.80 -4.97
C GLY A 146 11.75 17.46 -5.21
N ASP A 147 11.19 17.88 -6.34
CA ASP A 147 9.81 17.56 -6.70
C ASP A 147 9.66 16.17 -7.35
N ALA A 148 10.77 15.54 -7.74
CA ALA A 148 10.74 14.25 -8.44
C ALA A 148 10.57 13.08 -7.46
N ARG A 149 9.73 12.11 -7.83
CA ARG A 149 9.45 10.89 -7.06
C ARG A 149 9.83 9.65 -7.86
N PHE A 150 10.47 8.67 -7.21
CA PHE A 150 10.77 7.38 -7.80
C PHE A 150 10.36 6.26 -6.85
N GLU A 151 9.44 5.40 -7.28
CA GLU A 151 8.93 4.30 -6.48
C GLU A 151 9.38 2.96 -7.08
N ILE A 152 9.77 2.03 -6.22
CA ILE A 152 10.09 0.65 -6.58
C ILE A 152 9.18 -0.27 -5.78
N THR A 153 8.37 -1.05 -6.46
CA THR A 153 7.44 -1.99 -5.83
C THR A 153 7.72 -3.40 -6.32
N ARG A 154 7.87 -4.33 -5.38
CA ARG A 154 8.00 -5.76 -5.61
C ARG A 154 6.64 -6.43 -5.44
N TYR A 155 6.31 -7.28 -6.40
CA TYR A 155 5.07 -8.05 -6.41
C TYR A 155 5.33 -9.55 -6.60
N PRO A 156 4.42 -10.44 -6.18
CA PRO A 156 4.50 -11.86 -6.49
C PRO A 156 4.32 -12.11 -7.99
N ALA A 157 5.06 -13.07 -8.55
CA ALA A 157 5.04 -13.42 -9.98
C ALA A 157 3.64 -13.70 -10.54
N SER A 158 2.72 -14.22 -9.73
CA SER A 158 1.35 -14.53 -10.13
C SER A 158 0.52 -13.32 -10.56
N SER A 159 0.96 -12.11 -10.23
CA SER A 159 0.28 -10.86 -10.62
C SER A 159 0.81 -10.24 -11.92
N TYR A 160 1.95 -10.71 -12.44
CA TYR A 160 2.67 -10.07 -13.55
C TYR A 160 1.81 -9.87 -14.81
N ASP A 161 1.20 -10.95 -15.33
CA ASP A 161 0.45 -10.91 -16.59
C ASP A 161 -0.73 -9.93 -16.52
N MET A 162 -1.41 -9.85 -15.36
CA MET A 162 -2.53 -8.93 -15.15
C MET A 162 -2.07 -7.47 -15.17
N TYR A 163 -0.92 -7.16 -14.55
CA TYR A 163 -0.38 -5.80 -14.55
C TYR A 163 0.13 -5.38 -15.92
N VAL A 164 0.80 -6.27 -16.66
CA VAL A 164 1.21 -5.97 -18.03
C VAL A 164 -0.02 -5.70 -18.91
N ASP A 165 -1.04 -6.56 -18.84
CA ASP A 165 -2.31 -6.35 -19.58
C ASP A 165 -2.96 -5.00 -19.22
N ASP A 166 -3.05 -4.65 -17.93
CA ASP A 166 -3.54 -3.34 -17.49
C ASP A 166 -2.76 -2.18 -18.11
N ARG A 167 -1.41 -2.24 -18.11
CA ARG A 167 -0.57 -1.17 -18.67
C ARG A 167 -0.61 -1.08 -20.19
N GLU A 168 -0.84 -2.17 -20.91
CA GLU A 168 -1.08 -2.10 -22.36
C GLU A 168 -2.33 -1.27 -22.71
N HIS A 169 -3.31 -1.18 -21.80
CA HIS A 169 -4.57 -0.48 -22.02
C HIS A 169 -4.58 0.98 -21.54
N ILE A 170 -3.48 1.51 -20.99
CA ILE A 170 -3.41 2.94 -20.60
C ILE A 170 -3.12 3.87 -21.78
N VAL A 171 -2.76 3.31 -22.94
CA VAL A 171 -2.51 4.01 -24.19
C VAL A 171 -3.56 3.65 -25.25
N GLU A 172 -3.85 4.58 -26.17
CA GLU A 172 -4.85 4.37 -27.24
C GLU A 172 -4.20 4.52 -28.64
N PRO A 173 -4.26 3.48 -29.50
CA PRO A 173 -4.79 2.13 -29.23
C PRO A 173 -3.92 1.36 -28.22
N PRO A 174 -4.45 0.31 -27.56
CA PRO A 174 -3.66 -0.54 -26.68
C PRO A 174 -2.39 -1.04 -27.36
N ALA A 175 -1.26 -0.95 -26.66
CA ALA A 175 0.05 -1.23 -27.22
C ALA A 175 1.01 -1.79 -26.17
N PRO A 176 1.96 -2.67 -26.57
CA PRO A 176 3.03 -3.10 -25.69
C PRO A 176 3.89 -1.89 -25.27
N GLY A 177 4.52 -2.00 -24.11
CA GLY A 177 5.40 -0.95 -23.60
C GLY A 177 6.67 -0.81 -24.43
N GLU A 178 7.30 0.35 -24.33
CA GLU A 178 8.62 0.57 -24.91
C GLU A 178 9.66 -0.29 -24.18
N PRO A 179 10.54 -1.02 -24.90
CA PRO A 179 11.51 -1.89 -24.24
C PRO A 179 12.55 -1.08 -23.47
N VAL A 180 12.85 -1.50 -22.25
CA VAL A 180 13.88 -0.92 -21.37
C VAL A 180 14.61 -2.03 -20.62
N GLU A 181 15.81 -1.76 -20.11
CA GLU A 181 16.55 -2.68 -19.24
C GLU A 181 16.64 -2.11 -17.83
N VAL A 182 16.38 -2.93 -16.81
CA VAL A 182 16.49 -2.55 -15.40
C VAL A 182 17.26 -3.63 -14.66
N ALA A 183 18.38 -3.25 -14.04
CA ALA A 183 19.26 -4.16 -13.30
C ALA A 183 19.63 -5.45 -14.09
N GLY A 184 19.89 -5.33 -15.39
CA GLY A 184 20.31 -6.42 -16.27
C GLY A 184 19.18 -7.33 -16.77
N LEU A 185 17.92 -7.00 -16.51
CA LEU A 185 16.75 -7.71 -17.03
C LEU A 185 15.90 -6.82 -17.92
N ALA A 186 15.22 -7.45 -18.88
CA ALA A 186 14.28 -6.76 -19.74
C ALA A 186 13.07 -6.25 -18.95
N GLY A 187 12.51 -5.15 -19.42
CA GLY A 187 11.28 -4.55 -18.94
C GLY A 187 10.56 -3.79 -20.04
N GLN A 188 9.35 -3.35 -19.71
CA GLN A 188 8.47 -2.60 -20.59
C GLN A 188 8.07 -1.31 -19.89
N MET A 189 8.08 -0.20 -20.64
CA MET A 189 7.78 1.13 -20.13
C MET A 189 6.53 1.71 -20.79
N TRP A 190 5.67 2.33 -19.99
CA TRP A 190 4.52 3.09 -20.47
C TRP A 190 4.51 4.47 -19.82
N ALA A 191 3.97 5.46 -20.54
CA ALA A 191 3.84 6.83 -20.08
C ALA A 191 2.38 7.14 -19.75
N TYR A 192 2.13 7.60 -18.52
CA TYR A 192 0.84 8.21 -18.13
C TYR A 192 0.75 9.65 -18.62
N SER A 193 1.88 10.35 -18.61
CA SER A 193 2.06 11.72 -19.08
C SER A 193 3.49 11.94 -19.57
N ALA A 194 3.86 13.19 -19.88
CA ALA A 194 5.25 13.53 -20.22
C ALA A 194 6.22 13.44 -19.03
N ASP A 195 5.69 13.35 -17.81
CA ASP A 195 6.42 13.41 -16.53
C ASP A 195 6.06 12.28 -15.54
N ASP A 196 5.22 11.32 -15.96
CA ASP A 196 4.81 10.16 -15.17
C ASP A 196 4.90 8.90 -16.04
N HIS A 197 5.76 7.97 -15.63
CA HIS A 197 6.07 6.76 -16.38
C HIS A 197 6.14 5.58 -15.43
N THR A 198 5.65 4.43 -15.88
CA THR A 198 5.79 3.14 -15.19
C THR A 198 6.65 2.20 -16.03
N VAL A 199 7.44 1.38 -15.34
CA VAL A 199 8.26 0.30 -15.90
C VAL A 199 7.90 -0.99 -15.19
N ILE A 200 7.53 -2.02 -15.94
CA ILE A 200 7.35 -3.37 -15.43
C ILE A 200 8.55 -4.21 -15.89
N ARG A 201 9.35 -4.68 -14.93
CA ARG A 201 10.47 -5.58 -15.18
C ARG A 201 10.00 -7.04 -15.20
N GLU A 202 10.60 -7.87 -16.06
CA GLU A 202 10.29 -9.30 -16.13
C GLU A 202 10.47 -10.03 -14.78
N VAL A 203 9.68 -11.09 -14.60
CA VAL A 203 9.69 -11.96 -13.43
C VAL A 203 11.07 -12.61 -13.23
N GLN A 204 11.58 -12.54 -11.99
CA GLN A 204 12.78 -13.22 -11.54
C GLN A 204 12.56 -13.78 -10.12
N ASP A 205 13.00 -15.01 -9.88
CA ASP A 205 12.97 -15.65 -8.55
C ASP A 205 11.60 -15.59 -7.85
N GLY A 206 10.52 -15.72 -8.61
CA GLY A 206 9.15 -15.73 -8.08
C GLY A 206 8.54 -14.35 -7.81
N SER A 207 9.22 -13.26 -8.15
CA SER A 207 8.73 -11.89 -8.00
C SER A 207 9.00 -11.04 -9.26
N TRP A 208 8.38 -9.86 -9.35
CA TRP A 208 8.65 -8.87 -10.40
C TRP A 208 8.64 -7.46 -9.80
N LEU A 209 9.18 -6.48 -10.53
CA LEU A 209 9.23 -5.08 -10.08
C LEU A 209 8.38 -4.17 -10.96
N GLU A 210 7.57 -3.32 -10.33
CA GLU A 210 7.10 -2.07 -10.92
C GLU A 210 8.04 -0.95 -10.47
N LEU A 211 8.48 -0.10 -11.39
CA LEU A 211 9.24 1.11 -11.09
C LEU A 211 8.50 2.29 -11.68
N ARG A 212 8.15 3.28 -10.87
CA ARG A 212 7.39 4.45 -11.31
C ARG A 212 8.15 5.72 -11.03
N GLY A 213 8.36 6.53 -12.07
CA GLY A 213 8.88 7.88 -11.94
C GLY A 213 7.75 8.89 -12.12
N GLY A 214 7.52 9.72 -11.10
CA GLY A 214 6.59 10.84 -11.11
C GLY A 214 7.33 12.18 -11.09
N GLU A 215 6.70 13.21 -11.65
CA GLU A 215 7.20 14.58 -11.66
C GLU A 215 8.62 14.70 -12.24
N MET A 216 8.98 13.83 -13.19
CA MET A 216 10.32 13.77 -13.76
C MET A 216 10.31 13.53 -15.27
N THR A 217 11.31 14.06 -15.97
CA THR A 217 11.46 13.79 -17.40
C THR A 217 11.81 12.31 -17.64
N LEU A 218 11.47 11.79 -18.82
CA LEU A 218 11.91 10.46 -19.26
C LEU A 218 13.43 10.26 -19.11
N GLN A 219 14.24 11.29 -19.41
CA GLN A 219 15.70 11.18 -19.25
C GLN A 219 16.11 10.96 -17.78
N ALA A 220 15.46 11.66 -16.85
CA ALA A 220 15.72 11.51 -15.42
C ALA A 220 15.27 10.14 -14.90
N LEU A 221 14.15 9.61 -15.40
CA LEU A 221 13.72 8.24 -15.13
C LEU A 221 14.78 7.23 -15.58
N LEU A 222 15.22 7.31 -16.84
CA LEU A 222 16.22 6.39 -17.38
C LEU A 222 17.55 6.43 -16.60
N GLU A 223 17.94 7.61 -16.12
CA GLU A 223 19.08 7.76 -15.21
C GLU A 223 18.84 7.06 -13.87
N ALA A 224 17.65 7.22 -13.25
CA ALA A 224 17.30 6.53 -12.01
C ALA A 224 17.30 5.00 -12.19
N LEU A 225 16.68 4.48 -13.26
CA LEU A 225 16.64 3.04 -13.58
C LEU A 225 18.05 2.43 -13.69
N SER A 226 19.02 3.18 -14.25
CA SER A 226 20.40 2.72 -14.37
C SER A 226 21.16 2.57 -13.04
N ASN A 227 20.62 3.15 -11.97
CA ASN A 227 21.17 3.09 -10.61
C ASN A 227 20.38 2.13 -9.70
N VAL A 228 19.40 1.40 -10.23
CA VAL A 228 18.66 0.38 -9.47
C VAL A 228 19.55 -0.85 -9.30
N ARG A 229 19.66 -1.35 -8.06
CA ARG A 229 20.39 -2.57 -7.72
C ARG A 229 19.49 -3.59 -7.06
N ILE A 230 19.65 -4.86 -7.42
CA ILE A 230 19.03 -5.98 -6.72
C ILE A 230 19.88 -6.35 -5.51
N VAL A 231 19.23 -6.51 -4.36
CA VAL A 231 19.88 -6.72 -3.07
C VAL A 231 19.10 -7.71 -2.21
N ASP A 232 19.76 -8.28 -1.20
CA ASP A 232 19.10 -9.05 -0.16
C ASP A 232 18.37 -8.15 0.85
N ARG A 233 17.61 -8.75 1.77
CA ARG A 233 16.82 -8.04 2.79
C ARG A 233 17.68 -7.14 3.68
N GLY A 234 18.82 -7.62 4.15
CA GLY A 234 19.68 -6.86 5.06
C GLY A 234 20.32 -5.65 4.37
N ALA A 235 20.71 -5.80 3.11
CA ALA A 235 21.22 -4.70 2.29
C ALA A 235 20.13 -3.71 1.89
N PHE A 236 18.88 -4.14 1.71
CA PHE A 236 17.73 -3.26 1.55
C PHE A 236 17.51 -2.41 2.81
N GLU A 237 17.42 -3.03 3.98
CA GLU A 237 17.26 -2.32 5.26
C GLU A 237 18.43 -1.37 5.55
N ALA A 238 19.67 -1.79 5.30
CA ALA A 238 20.84 -0.93 5.46
C ALA A 238 20.90 0.25 4.47
N SER A 239 20.06 0.26 3.42
CA SER A 239 19.95 1.39 2.49
C SER A 239 18.92 2.44 2.95
N LEU A 240 18.04 2.07 3.89
CA LEU A 240 17.03 2.97 4.41
C LEU A 240 17.66 3.96 5.41
N PRO A 241 17.15 5.21 5.49
CA PRO A 241 17.53 6.15 6.53
C PRO A 241 17.29 5.61 7.95
N ASP A 242 18.11 6.02 8.93
CA ASP A 242 18.03 5.62 10.35
C ASP A 242 16.67 5.82 11.03
N ARG A 243 15.73 6.57 10.41
CA ARG A 243 14.37 6.71 10.95
C ARG A 243 13.52 5.47 10.73
N PHE A 244 13.81 4.66 9.71
CA PHE A 244 13.07 3.43 9.45
C PHE A 244 13.46 2.36 10.47
N VAL A 245 12.55 1.42 10.71
CA VAL A 245 12.72 0.35 11.68
C VAL A 245 13.08 -0.94 10.95
N THR A 246 14.23 -1.52 11.28
CA THR A 246 14.65 -2.81 10.71
C THR A 246 13.87 -3.98 11.33
N ASP A 247 13.92 -5.16 10.68
CA ASP A 247 13.32 -6.39 11.23
C ASP A 247 13.81 -6.71 12.64
N ASP A 248 15.10 -6.50 12.91
CA ASP A 248 15.71 -6.79 14.22
C ASP A 248 15.28 -5.76 15.30
N GLU A 249 14.99 -4.52 14.91
CA GLU A 249 14.60 -3.43 15.83
C GLU A 249 13.11 -3.40 16.13
N ARG A 250 12.28 -3.87 15.18
CA ARG A 250 10.81 -3.75 15.22
C ARG A 250 10.17 -4.26 16.51
N PRO A 251 10.53 -5.44 17.06
CA PRO A 251 9.95 -5.90 18.31
C PRO A 251 10.18 -4.95 19.49
N ALA A 252 11.37 -4.35 19.56
CA ALA A 252 11.70 -3.39 20.62
C ALA A 252 11.00 -2.04 20.41
N ALA A 253 10.91 -1.58 19.15
CA ALA A 253 10.18 -0.37 18.80
C ALA A 253 8.69 -0.49 19.18
N GLY A 254 8.03 -1.59 18.82
CA GLY A 254 6.62 -1.84 19.17
C GLY A 254 6.36 -1.83 20.68
N VAL A 255 7.26 -2.45 21.48
CA VAL A 255 7.18 -2.39 22.95
C VAL A 255 7.32 -0.96 23.46
N SER A 256 8.25 -0.18 22.92
CA SER A 256 8.44 1.22 23.32
C SER A 256 7.21 2.08 23.03
N LEU A 257 6.55 1.86 21.88
CA LEU A 257 5.31 2.56 21.52
C LEU A 257 4.17 2.22 22.49
N ILE A 258 3.98 0.94 22.81
CA ILE A 258 3.00 0.52 23.83
C ILE A 258 3.34 1.12 25.20
N ASP A 259 4.59 1.07 25.64
CA ASP A 259 5.00 1.64 26.92
C ASP A 259 4.70 3.15 27.00
N GLY A 260 4.84 3.87 25.88
CA GLY A 260 4.43 5.27 25.74
C GLY A 260 2.93 5.47 25.99
N ILE A 261 2.08 4.64 25.38
CA ILE A 261 0.63 4.65 25.62
C ILE A 261 0.32 4.32 27.08
N VAL A 262 0.92 3.26 27.63
CA VAL A 262 0.74 2.81 29.02
C VAL A 262 1.14 3.88 30.02
N GLY A 263 2.20 4.64 29.73
CA GLY A 263 2.65 5.75 30.57
C GLY A 263 1.59 6.85 30.75
N VAL A 264 0.72 7.04 29.75
CA VAL A 264 -0.36 8.03 29.78
C VAL A 264 -1.65 7.43 30.35
N THR A 265 -2.01 6.22 29.93
CA THR A 265 -3.25 5.55 30.34
C THR A 265 -3.18 5.03 31.78
N GLY A 266 -1.98 4.68 32.26
CA GLY A 266 -1.76 3.94 33.50
C GLY A 266 -2.24 2.48 33.45
N ALA A 267 -2.57 1.98 32.26
CA ALA A 267 -3.12 0.64 32.04
C ALA A 267 -2.49 -0.01 30.81
N GLY A 268 -2.19 -1.30 30.92
CA GLY A 268 -1.75 -2.12 29.77
C GLY A 268 -2.94 -2.58 28.92
N TRP A 269 -2.74 -3.70 28.23
CA TRP A 269 -3.80 -4.43 27.54
C TRP A 269 -4.94 -4.86 28.49
N PRO A 270 -6.20 -4.90 28.03
CA PRO A 270 -7.30 -5.48 28.81
C PRO A 270 -7.07 -6.98 29.06
N ASP A 271 -7.71 -7.51 30.10
CA ASP A 271 -7.53 -8.92 30.49
C ASP A 271 -7.94 -9.88 29.37
N GLY A 272 -7.04 -10.81 29.03
CA GLY A 272 -7.28 -11.80 27.99
C GLY A 272 -7.05 -11.31 26.55
N ALA A 273 -6.72 -10.03 26.34
CA ALA A 273 -6.29 -9.54 25.04
C ALA A 273 -4.90 -10.04 24.67
N GLU A 274 -4.66 -10.17 23.37
CA GLU A 274 -3.34 -10.40 22.81
C GLU A 274 -2.42 -9.21 23.12
N ARG A 275 -1.15 -9.49 23.44
CA ARG A 275 -0.18 -8.48 23.89
C ARG A 275 0.91 -8.21 22.87
N THR A 276 0.86 -8.93 21.76
CA THR A 276 1.82 -8.88 20.67
C THR A 276 1.15 -8.22 19.49
N VAL A 277 1.80 -7.19 18.96
CA VAL A 277 1.43 -6.59 17.68
C VAL A 277 2.32 -7.26 16.66
N ASP A 278 1.74 -8.07 15.79
CA ASP A 278 2.45 -8.65 14.65
C ASP A 278 2.40 -7.60 13.53
N SER A 279 3.54 -6.95 13.28
CA SER A 279 3.66 -5.90 12.28
C SER A 279 4.89 -6.21 11.42
N GLU A 280 4.73 -6.09 10.11
CA GLU A 280 5.84 -6.19 9.14
C GLU A 280 6.37 -4.80 8.72
N GLU A 281 5.82 -3.74 9.31
CA GLU A 281 6.05 -2.35 8.88
C GLU A 281 7.43 -1.82 9.25
N GLN A 282 8.09 -1.20 8.26
CA GLN A 282 9.39 -0.54 8.45
C GLN A 282 9.24 0.97 8.62
N ASP A 283 8.20 1.55 8.04
CA ASP A 283 7.88 2.96 8.22
C ASP A 283 7.36 3.21 9.66
N PRO A 284 7.96 4.16 10.42
CA PRO A 284 7.53 4.43 11.79
C PRO A 284 6.06 4.84 11.91
N TYR A 285 5.51 5.52 10.91
CA TYR A 285 4.12 5.92 10.89
C TYR A 285 3.21 4.69 10.82
N GLN A 286 3.52 3.74 9.91
CA GLN A 286 2.73 2.52 9.74
C GLN A 286 2.87 1.58 10.94
N LEU A 287 4.08 1.41 11.47
CA LEU A 287 4.29 0.68 12.72
C LEU A 287 3.51 1.32 13.88
N GLY A 288 3.50 2.66 13.95
CA GLY A 288 2.71 3.41 14.90
C GLY A 288 1.20 3.16 14.75
N ALA A 289 0.71 3.12 13.51
CA ALA A 289 -0.68 2.79 13.19
C ALA A 289 -1.05 1.38 13.66
N ASP A 290 -0.24 0.36 13.35
CA ASP A 290 -0.49 -1.01 13.80
C ASP A 290 -0.55 -1.11 15.33
N VAL A 291 0.43 -0.49 16.01
CA VAL A 291 0.54 -0.57 17.47
C VAL A 291 -0.59 0.18 18.17
N ALA A 292 -0.82 1.44 17.79
CA ALA A 292 -1.88 2.26 18.37
C ALA A 292 -3.25 1.68 18.03
N GLY A 293 -3.40 1.15 16.82
CA GLY A 293 -4.61 0.51 16.34
C GLY A 293 -4.94 -0.75 17.11
N ALA A 294 -4.00 -1.69 17.24
CA ALA A 294 -4.19 -2.90 18.04
C ALA A 294 -4.57 -2.57 19.49
N TYR A 295 -3.91 -1.59 20.11
CA TYR A 295 -4.23 -1.15 21.47
C TYR A 295 -5.65 -0.56 21.56
N ALA A 296 -6.04 0.30 20.62
CA ALA A 296 -7.38 0.84 20.54
C ALA A 296 -8.44 -0.25 20.29
N CYS A 297 -8.17 -1.20 19.39
CA CYS A 297 -9.01 -2.36 19.11
C CYS A 297 -9.34 -3.12 20.38
N ALA A 298 -8.33 -3.52 21.14
CA ALA A 298 -8.50 -4.31 22.36
C ALA A 298 -9.40 -3.61 23.38
N TRP A 299 -9.23 -2.29 23.56
CA TRP A 299 -10.05 -1.52 24.48
C TRP A 299 -11.47 -1.23 23.97
N ILE A 300 -11.67 -1.06 22.66
CA ILE A 300 -13.01 -0.97 22.07
C ILE A 300 -13.76 -2.31 22.20
N GLU A 301 -13.06 -3.44 22.04
CA GLU A 301 -13.62 -4.78 22.25
C GLU A 301 -14.03 -5.01 23.70
N GLU A 302 -13.17 -4.62 24.64
CA GLU A 302 -13.49 -4.65 26.08
C GLU A 302 -14.71 -3.78 26.40
N PHE A 303 -14.80 -2.57 25.83
CA PHE A 303 -15.97 -1.71 25.97
C PHE A 303 -17.24 -2.37 25.43
N ALA A 304 -17.16 -2.99 24.25
CA ALA A 304 -18.29 -3.69 23.63
C ALA A 304 -18.72 -4.92 24.43
N ALA A 305 -17.77 -5.67 25.00
CA ALA A 305 -18.05 -6.79 25.88
C ALA A 305 -18.73 -6.36 27.18
N ALA A 306 -18.17 -5.37 27.86
CA ALA A 306 -18.72 -4.82 29.08
C ALA A 306 -20.15 -4.26 28.89
N THR A 307 -20.40 -3.54 27.79
CA THR A 307 -21.73 -3.02 27.45
C THR A 307 -22.74 -4.14 27.24
N ARG A 308 -22.35 -5.24 26.57
CA ARG A 308 -23.21 -6.41 26.34
C ARG A 308 -23.56 -7.12 27.65
N ASP A 309 -22.60 -7.20 28.56
CA ASP A 309 -22.75 -7.88 29.85
C ASP A 309 -23.46 -7.01 30.90
N GLY A 310 -23.67 -5.71 30.62
CA GLY A 310 -24.22 -4.75 31.56
C GLY A 310 -23.25 -4.35 32.67
N ASP A 311 -21.93 -4.48 32.44
CA ASP A 311 -20.89 -4.06 33.37
C ASP A 311 -20.49 -2.60 33.10
N ASP A 312 -21.27 -1.67 33.67
CA ASP A 312 -21.03 -0.23 33.54
C ASP A 312 -19.64 0.20 34.04
N SER A 313 -19.06 -0.54 34.99
CA SER A 313 -17.77 -0.19 35.57
C SER A 313 -16.62 -0.47 34.61
N ARG A 314 -16.65 -1.62 33.93
CA ARG A 314 -15.70 -1.98 32.88
C ARG A 314 -15.87 -1.11 31.64
N ALA A 315 -17.11 -0.86 31.22
CA ALA A 315 -17.40 0.03 30.08
C ALA A 315 -16.85 1.44 30.34
N ALA A 316 -17.11 2.01 31.52
CA ALA A 316 -16.57 3.31 31.88
C ALA A 316 -15.04 3.32 31.98
N ALA A 317 -14.40 2.20 32.37
CA ALA A 317 -12.95 2.10 32.40
C ALA A 317 -12.35 2.17 30.98
N ALA A 318 -12.85 1.35 30.07
CA ALA A 318 -12.40 1.36 28.67
C ALA A 318 -12.60 2.73 28.02
N ALA A 319 -13.76 3.36 28.23
CA ALA A 319 -14.04 4.70 27.71
C ALA A 319 -13.10 5.78 28.23
N ARG A 320 -12.75 5.74 29.54
CA ARG A 320 -11.76 6.69 30.10
C ARG A 320 -10.39 6.51 29.48
N LEU A 321 -9.95 5.28 29.25
CA LEU A 321 -8.63 5.00 28.69
C LEU A 321 -8.54 5.44 27.24
N LEU A 322 -9.51 5.08 26.40
CA LEU A 322 -9.58 5.54 25.01
C LEU A 322 -9.71 7.06 24.92
N GLY A 323 -10.39 7.69 25.88
CA GLY A 323 -10.48 9.15 26.00
C GLY A 323 -9.13 9.86 26.21
N THR A 324 -8.06 9.14 26.52
CA THR A 324 -6.68 9.69 26.58
C THR A 324 -5.93 9.60 25.26
N SER A 325 -6.53 9.10 24.19
CA SER A 325 -5.87 8.88 22.88
C SER A 325 -5.22 10.11 22.27
N ARG A 326 -5.72 11.31 22.58
CA ARG A 326 -5.11 12.58 22.15
C ARG A 326 -3.77 12.89 22.84
N ASP A 327 -3.51 12.20 23.95
CA ASP A 327 -2.29 12.33 24.74
C ASP A 327 -1.30 11.18 24.47
N TRP A 328 -1.64 10.20 23.62
CA TRP A 328 -0.74 9.09 23.31
C TRP A 328 0.44 9.58 22.46
N PRO A 329 1.70 9.39 22.90
CA PRO A 329 2.86 9.94 22.22
C PRO A 329 2.94 9.56 20.74
N VAL A 330 2.71 8.28 20.43
CA VAL A 330 2.70 7.77 19.04
C VAL A 330 1.70 8.50 18.14
N LEU A 331 0.49 8.77 18.63
CA LEU A 331 -0.53 9.48 17.83
C LEU A 331 -0.21 10.96 17.67
N GLN A 332 0.47 11.58 18.65
CA GLN A 332 0.93 12.97 18.53
C GLN A 332 2.07 13.13 17.53
N GLU A 333 2.96 12.15 17.45
CA GLU A 333 4.03 12.12 16.47
C GLU A 333 3.46 11.94 15.06
N MET A 334 2.50 11.02 14.89
CA MET A 334 1.84 10.73 13.61
C MET A 334 0.98 11.88 13.06
N ASP A 335 0.37 12.71 13.93
CA ASP A 335 -0.49 13.84 13.55
C ASP A 335 0.22 14.86 12.65
N ALA A 336 1.55 14.93 12.71
CA ALA A 336 2.33 15.79 11.83
C ALA A 336 2.48 15.26 10.41
N GLU A 337 2.25 13.97 10.18
CA GLU A 337 2.56 13.24 8.95
C GLU A 337 1.31 12.74 8.23
N GLY A 338 0.23 12.40 8.94
CA GLY A 338 -1.00 11.90 8.32
C GLY A 338 -2.20 11.83 9.27
N ASP A 339 -3.35 11.44 8.71
CA ASP A 339 -4.68 11.57 9.36
C ASP A 339 -5.12 10.31 10.15
N TYR A 340 -4.24 9.33 10.36
CA TYR A 340 -4.59 8.14 11.14
C TYR A 340 -5.02 8.45 12.59
N PRO A 341 -4.36 9.38 13.31
CA PRO A 341 -4.77 9.78 14.67
C PRO A 341 -6.22 10.26 14.76
N GLU A 342 -6.70 11.03 13.78
CA GLU A 342 -8.09 11.52 13.70
C GLU A 342 -9.08 10.38 13.77
N MET A 343 -8.81 9.30 13.03
CA MET A 343 -9.65 8.13 13.09
C MET A 343 -9.72 7.62 14.52
N VAL A 344 -8.58 7.42 15.19
CA VAL A 344 -8.53 6.80 16.54
C VAL A 344 -9.29 7.67 17.53
N TRP A 345 -9.11 8.98 17.41
CA TRP A 345 -9.79 9.95 18.23
C TRP A 345 -11.31 9.98 18.01
N GLU A 346 -11.78 9.89 16.75
CA GLU A 346 -13.21 9.80 16.44
C GLU A 346 -13.86 8.54 17.00
N LEU A 347 -13.17 7.39 16.97
CA LEU A 347 -13.66 6.17 17.59
C LEU A 347 -13.67 6.28 19.13
N ALA A 348 -12.64 6.89 19.71
CA ALA A 348 -12.59 7.15 21.15
C ALA A 348 -13.73 8.09 21.60
N ASP A 349 -14.04 9.13 20.82
CA ASP A 349 -15.13 10.06 21.08
C ASP A 349 -16.51 9.35 21.03
N GLN A 350 -16.69 8.38 20.10
CA GLN A 350 -17.88 7.52 20.07
C GLN A 350 -18.00 6.63 21.31
N VAL A 351 -16.90 6.00 21.74
CA VAL A 351 -16.88 5.20 22.98
C VAL A 351 -17.18 6.07 24.21
N ALA A 352 -16.61 7.27 24.28
CA ALA A 352 -16.90 8.24 25.34
C ALA A 352 -18.39 8.66 25.36
N ALA A 353 -19.05 8.68 24.20
CA ALA A 353 -20.49 8.90 24.07
C ALA A 353 -21.35 7.66 24.40
N GLY A 354 -20.73 6.56 24.86
CA GLY A 354 -21.42 5.32 25.21
C GLY A 354 -21.79 4.46 24.01
N GLN A 355 -21.17 4.68 22.85
CA GLN A 355 -21.47 3.98 21.61
C GLN A 355 -20.37 2.98 21.28
N VAL A 356 -20.75 1.78 20.83
CA VAL A 356 -19.79 0.85 20.22
C VAL A 356 -19.61 1.28 18.76
N PRO A 357 -18.43 1.77 18.35
CA PRO A 357 -18.24 2.26 16.99
C PRO A 357 -18.46 1.14 15.98
N GLN A 358 -19.18 1.41 14.89
CA GLN A 358 -19.42 0.42 13.84
C GLN A 358 -18.21 0.36 12.90
N GLY A 359 -17.84 -0.84 12.46
CA GLY A 359 -16.74 -1.02 11.49
C GLY A 359 -15.34 -0.79 12.04
N PHE A 360 -15.16 -0.52 13.35
CA PHE A 360 -13.86 -0.20 13.94
C PHE A 360 -12.77 -1.23 13.60
N ARG A 361 -13.14 -2.51 13.46
CA ARG A 361 -12.19 -3.57 13.07
C ARG A 361 -11.54 -3.32 11.72
N GLY A 362 -12.33 -2.98 10.71
CA GLY A 362 -11.80 -2.67 9.39
C GLY A 362 -11.01 -1.37 9.37
N SER A 363 -11.47 -0.36 10.11
CA SER A 363 -10.80 0.96 10.15
C SER A 363 -9.47 0.94 10.89
N LEU A 364 -9.34 0.09 11.92
CA LEU A 364 -8.12 -0.05 12.73
C LEU A 364 -7.21 -1.22 12.29
N GLY A 365 -7.65 -2.06 11.35
CA GLY A 365 -6.93 -3.29 10.99
C GLY A 365 -6.99 -4.40 12.05
N CYS A 366 -7.98 -4.39 12.95
CA CYS A 366 -8.11 -5.45 13.97
C CYS A 366 -8.39 -6.80 13.28
N HIS A 367 -7.58 -7.82 13.58
CA HIS A 367 -7.72 -9.18 13.06
C HIS A 367 -8.01 -10.20 14.17
#